data_AF-X1FP05-F1
#
_entry.id   AF-X1FP05-F1
#
_cell.length_a   1.000
_cell.length_b   1.000
_cell.length_c   1.000
_cell.angle_alpha   90.00
_cell.angle_beta   90.00
_cell.angle_gamma   90.00
#
_symmetry.space_group_name_H-M   'P 1'
#
loop_
_entity.id
_entity.type
_entity.pdbx_description
1 polymer ?
#
loop_
_entity_poly.entity_id
_entity_poly.type
_entity_poly.pdbx_seq_one_letter_code
_entity_poly.pdbx_strand_id
1 'polypeptide(L)'
;MQKFSVITSFLGSIKNRFMEYQENRTIEEKLGMANKIKGMDGVELCYPADFKNVENLIKLIKGYKLEVSAINFRSRRTGKWWRGSFSSNIEKERKEVV
;
A
#
# COMPACT_ATOMS: atom_id res chain seq x y z
N MET A 1 -21.18 -7.02 -13.32
CA MET A 1 -19.85 -6.87 -13.94
C MET A 1 -18.80 -7.05 -12.84
N GLN A 2 -17.69 -7.74 -13.11
CA GLN A 2 -16.64 -7.94 -12.10
C GLN A 2 -15.87 -6.62 -11.91
N LYS A 3 -15.52 -6.29 -10.67
CA LYS A 3 -14.65 -5.15 -10.34
C LYS A 3 -13.23 -5.65 -10.08
N PHE A 4 -12.23 -4.97 -10.64
CA PHE A 4 -10.82 -5.31 -10.45
C PHE A 4 -10.09 -4.23 -9.65
N SER A 5 -9.11 -4.67 -8.86
CA SER A 5 -8.25 -3.77 -8.09
C SER A 5 -6.80 -4.25 -8.10
N VAL A 6 -5.88 -3.30 -7.94
CA VAL A 6 -4.44 -3.56 -7.82
C VAL A 6 -3.92 -2.99 -6.50
N ILE A 7 -3.08 -3.76 -5.81
CA ILE A 7 -2.37 -3.27 -4.63
C ILE A 7 -1.26 -2.29 -5.04
N THR A 8 -1.25 -1.10 -4.44
CA THR A 8 -0.29 -0.02 -4.78
C THR A 8 1.16 -0.44 -4.61
N SER A 9 1.46 -1.40 -3.73
CA SER A 9 2.82 -1.91 -3.53
C SER A 9 3.38 -2.59 -4.77
N PHE A 10 2.55 -3.18 -5.64
CA PHE A 10 3.01 -3.82 -6.87
C PHE A 10 3.35 -2.80 -7.98
N LEU A 11 2.93 -1.55 -7.82
CA LEU A 11 3.23 -0.46 -8.76
C LEU A 11 4.46 0.37 -8.33
N GLY A 12 5.08 0.03 -7.19
CA GLY A 12 6.29 0.67 -6.67
C GLY A 12 7.55 -0.16 -6.91
N SER A 13 8.47 -0.11 -5.94
CA SER A 13 9.75 -0.83 -6.02
C SER A 13 9.56 -2.34 -6.11
N ILE A 14 10.33 -3.00 -6.97
CA ILE A 14 10.40 -4.47 -7.05
C ILE A 14 11.80 -4.88 -6.64
N LYS A 15 11.91 -5.66 -5.57
CA LYS A 15 13.20 -6.11 -5.04
C LYS A 15 13.10 -7.41 -4.28
N ASN A 16 14.24 -8.08 -4.15
CA ASN A 16 14.43 -9.19 -3.25
C ASN A 16 15.56 -8.88 -2.25
N ARG A 17 16.02 -9.87 -1.49
CA ARG A 17 17.07 -9.69 -0.48
C ARG A 17 18.48 -9.39 -1.05
N PHE A 18 18.66 -9.50 -2.36
CA PHE A 18 19.96 -9.35 -3.03
C PHE A 18 19.99 -8.18 -4.01
N MET A 19 18.86 -7.84 -4.65
CA MET A 19 18.82 -6.88 -5.74
C MET A 19 17.53 -6.06 -5.77
N GLU A 20 17.66 -4.80 -6.19
CA GLU A 20 16.55 -3.93 -6.56
C GLU A 20 16.43 -3.90 -8.09
N TYR A 21 15.29 -4.34 -8.61
CA TYR A 21 15.01 -4.42 -10.04
C TYR A 21 14.35 -3.15 -10.57
N GLN A 22 13.60 -2.48 -9.69
CA GLN A 22 12.85 -1.28 -10.02
C GLN A 22 12.82 -0.39 -8.79
N GLU A 23 13.15 0.88 -9.01
CA GLU A 23 13.09 1.92 -7.99
C GLU A 23 11.65 2.15 -7.52
N ASN A 24 11.52 2.77 -6.34
CA ASN A 24 10.21 3.12 -5.83
C ASN A 24 9.58 4.29 -6.60
N ARG A 25 8.25 4.36 -6.55
CA ARG A 25 7.44 5.43 -7.17
C ARG A 25 6.65 6.19 -6.12
N THR A 26 6.32 7.44 -6.44
CA THR A 26 5.39 8.25 -5.66
C THR A 26 3.98 7.67 -5.71
N ILE A 27 3.10 8.13 -4.82
CA ILE A 27 1.71 7.65 -4.81
C ILE A 27 0.95 8.16 -6.04
N GLU A 28 1.27 9.39 -6.48
CA GLU A 28 0.80 10.01 -7.71
C GLU A 28 1.11 9.14 -8.93
N GLU A 29 2.37 8.71 -9.07
CA GLU A 29 2.81 7.86 -10.18
C GLU A 29 2.10 6.50 -10.16
N LYS A 30 1.98 5.88 -8.98
CA LYS A 30 1.30 4.58 -8.82
C LYS A 30 -0.18 4.66 -9.21
N LEU A 31 -0.90 5.68 -8.73
CA LEU A 31 -2.32 5.85 -9.08
C LEU A 31 -2.51 6.21 -10.55
N GLY A 32 -1.61 7.02 -11.12
CA GLY A 32 -1.58 7.31 -12.54
C GLY A 32 -1.33 6.06 -13.40
N MET A 33 -0.52 5.11 -12.93
CA MET A 33 -0.35 3.80 -13.56
C MET A 33 -1.61 2.95 -13.43
N ALA A 34 -2.21 2.86 -12.24
CA ALA A 34 -3.42 2.07 -12.00
C ALA A 34 -4.57 2.49 -12.93
N ASN A 35 -4.79 3.79 -13.10
CA ASN A 35 -5.80 4.35 -13.99
C ASN A 35 -5.59 4.01 -15.49
N LYS A 36 -4.35 3.69 -15.89
CA LYS A 36 -4.04 3.28 -17.27
C LYS A 36 -4.27 1.79 -17.52
N ILE A 37 -4.46 0.99 -16.46
CA ILE A 37 -4.71 -0.45 -16.61
C ILE A 37 -6.15 -0.65 -17.09
N LYS A 38 -6.30 -1.29 -18.25
CA LYS A 38 -7.63 -1.55 -18.84
C LYS A 38 -8.47 -2.43 -17.90
N GLY A 39 -9.66 -1.93 -17.57
CA GLY A 39 -10.61 -2.64 -16.70
C GLY A 39 -10.29 -2.55 -15.21
N MET A 40 -9.44 -1.61 -14.79
CA MET A 40 -9.16 -1.37 -13.37
C MET A 40 -10.20 -0.44 -12.77
N ASP A 41 -10.85 -0.87 -11.70
CA ASP A 41 -11.88 -0.08 -11.01
C ASP A 41 -11.35 0.58 -9.73
N GLY A 42 -10.29 0.03 -9.13
CA GLY A 42 -9.81 0.52 -7.85
C GLY A 42 -8.41 0.08 -7.46
N VAL A 43 -8.04 0.49 -6.25
CA VAL A 43 -6.74 0.21 -5.65
C VAL A 43 -6.90 -0.29 -4.23
N GLU A 44 -5.97 -1.15 -3.85
CA GLU A 44 -5.77 -1.54 -2.46
C GLU A 44 -4.55 -0.79 -1.92
N LEU A 45 -4.78 0.04 -0.91
CA LEU A 45 -3.79 0.98 -0.37
C LEU A 45 -2.96 0.33 0.73
N CYS A 46 -1.72 0.76 0.90
CA CYS A 46 -0.79 0.26 1.92
C CYS A 46 -0.58 1.29 3.03
N TYR A 47 -1.12 1.06 4.22
CA TYR A 47 -0.84 1.87 5.40
C TYR A 47 0.45 1.41 6.11
N PRO A 48 1.32 2.33 6.57
CA PRO A 48 1.22 3.79 6.46
C PRO A 48 1.85 4.37 5.17
N ALA A 49 2.44 3.54 4.32
CA ALA A 49 3.30 3.96 3.21
C ALA A 49 2.63 4.94 2.23
N ASP A 50 1.35 4.74 1.92
CA ASP A 50 0.60 5.58 0.99
C ASP A 50 -0.05 6.79 1.67
N PHE A 51 -0.05 6.86 3.01
CA PHE A 51 -0.84 7.81 3.80
C PHE A 51 -0.02 9.00 4.31
N LYS A 52 1.08 9.35 3.63
CA LYS A 52 1.92 10.50 3.99
C LYS A 52 1.15 11.83 3.92
N ASN A 53 0.26 11.98 2.94
CA ASN A 53 -0.66 13.11 2.81
C ASN A 53 -2.04 12.60 2.38
N VAL A 54 -2.96 12.49 3.35
CA VAL A 54 -4.29 11.91 3.17
C VAL A 54 -5.18 12.77 2.25
N GLU A 55 -5.11 14.09 2.37
CA GLU A 55 -5.91 15.01 1.54
C GLU A 55 -5.55 14.86 0.06
N ASN A 56 -4.25 14.85 -0.24
CA ASN A 56 -3.74 14.66 -1.58
C ASN A 56 -4.08 13.25 -2.11
N LEU A 57 -3.95 12.21 -1.28
CA LEU A 57 -4.33 10.84 -1.63
C LEU A 57 -5.81 10.76 -2.05
N ILE A 58 -6.72 11.34 -1.26
CA ILE A 58 -8.16 11.39 -1.58
C ILE A 58 -8.39 12.14 -2.90
N LYS A 59 -7.72 13.28 -3.09
CA LYS A 59 -7.81 14.08 -4.32
C LYS A 59 -7.40 13.26 -5.55
N LEU A 60 -6.29 12.53 -5.48
CA LEU A 60 -5.77 11.72 -6.58
C LEU A 60 -6.71 10.57 -6.93
N ILE A 61 -7.18 9.81 -5.92
CA ILE A 61 -8.09 8.68 -6.12
C ILE A 61 -9.36 9.13 -6.84
N LYS A 62 -9.97 10.23 -6.37
CA LYS A 62 -11.15 10.83 -7.03
C LYS A 62 -10.83 11.34 -8.43
N GLY A 63 -9.70 12.01 -8.61
CA GLY A 63 -9.27 12.57 -9.91
C GLY A 63 -9.04 11.50 -10.97
N TYR A 64 -8.55 10.32 -10.56
CA TYR A 64 -8.37 9.16 -11.43
C TYR A 64 -9.60 8.25 -11.53
N LYS A 65 -10.73 8.60 -10.89
CA LYS A 65 -11.96 7.78 -10.87
C LYS A 65 -11.71 6.33 -10.40
N LEU A 66 -10.75 6.15 -9.50
CA LEU A 66 -10.47 4.87 -8.86
C LEU A 66 -11.27 4.76 -7.55
N GLU A 67 -11.69 3.56 -7.20
CA GLU A 67 -12.24 3.24 -5.89
C GLU A 67 -11.16 2.70 -4.94
N VAL A 68 -11.41 2.71 -3.62
CA VAL A 68 -10.57 2.02 -2.64
C VAL A 68 -11.24 0.71 -2.26
N SER A 69 -10.64 -0.41 -2.62
CA SER A 69 -11.20 -1.74 -2.32
C SER A 69 -10.80 -2.24 -0.94
N ALA A 70 -9.59 -1.91 -0.48
CA ALA A 70 -9.09 -2.26 0.85
C ALA A 70 -7.92 -1.36 1.28
N ILE A 71 -7.63 -1.36 2.58
CA ILE A 71 -6.44 -0.75 3.18
C ILE A 71 -5.65 -1.84 3.90
N ASN A 72 -4.50 -2.21 3.33
CA ASN A 72 -3.55 -3.13 3.94
C ASN A 72 -2.70 -2.44 4.99
N PHE A 73 -2.86 -2.87 6.23
CA PHE A 73 -1.95 -2.49 7.30
C PHE A 73 -0.69 -3.37 7.27
N ARG A 74 0.49 -2.73 7.19
CA ARG A 74 1.77 -3.45 7.19
C ARG A 74 2.19 -3.86 8.61
N SER A 75 1.66 -4.99 9.08
CA SER A 75 1.99 -5.61 10.39
C SER A 75 3.26 -6.47 10.40
N ARG A 76 4.12 -6.36 9.37
CA ARG A 76 5.37 -7.12 9.21
C ARG A 76 6.43 -6.26 8.51
N ARG A 77 7.60 -6.04 9.13
CA ARG A 77 8.75 -5.41 8.46
C ARG A 77 10.08 -5.64 9.19
N THR A 78 11.17 -5.36 8.49
CA THR A 78 12.46 -4.94 9.06
C THR A 78 12.30 -3.64 9.87
N GLY A 79 12.77 -3.65 11.12
CA GLY A 79 12.74 -2.51 12.05
C GLY A 79 11.68 -2.64 13.14
N LYS A 80 10.41 -2.88 12.78
CA LYS A 80 9.27 -3.02 13.71
C LYS A 80 8.50 -4.30 13.42
N TRP A 81 7.97 -4.96 14.45
CA TRP A 81 7.25 -6.24 14.36
C TRP A 81 8.10 -7.45 13.98
N TRP A 82 9.43 -7.37 14.12
CA TRP A 82 10.31 -8.48 13.79
C TRP A 82 10.10 -9.70 14.71
N ARG A 83 9.62 -9.48 15.94
CA ARG A 83 9.24 -10.53 16.91
C ARG A 83 7.77 -10.95 16.82
N GLY A 84 7.07 -10.49 15.79
CA GLY A 84 5.61 -10.57 15.70
C GLY A 84 4.94 -9.23 15.97
N SER A 85 3.69 -9.12 15.55
CA SER A 85 2.82 -7.96 15.78
C SER A 85 1.69 -8.34 16.74
N PHE A 86 0.54 -8.77 16.22
CA PHE A 86 -0.61 -9.17 17.02
C PHE A 86 -0.32 -10.33 17.98
N SER A 87 0.61 -11.20 17.60
CA SER A 87 1.05 -12.37 18.37
C SER A 87 2.42 -12.18 19.04
N SER A 88 2.91 -10.94 19.16
CA SER A 88 4.18 -10.70 19.86
C SER A 88 4.11 -11.17 21.32
N ASN A 89 5.21 -11.73 21.82
CA ASN A 89 5.35 -12.03 23.26
C ASN A 89 5.43 -10.77 24.12
N ILE A 90 5.72 -9.61 23.53
CA ILE A 90 5.80 -8.32 24.23
C ILE A 90 4.43 -7.64 24.18
N GLU A 91 3.81 -7.44 25.34
CA GLU A 91 2.47 -6.82 25.44
C GLU A 91 2.41 -5.41 24.82
N LYS A 92 3.46 -4.61 25.02
CA LYS A 92 3.56 -3.27 24.45
C LYS A 92 3.47 -3.30 22.91
N GLU A 93 4.09 -4.29 22.26
CA GLU A 93 4.03 -4.46 20.81
C GLU A 93 2.62 -4.82 20.35
N ARG A 94 1.92 -5.72 21.07
CA ARG A 94 0.53 -6.07 20.77
C ARG A 94 -0.43 -4.88 20.94
N LYS A 95 -0.20 -4.04 21.95
CA LYS A 95 -1.01 -2.83 22.20
C LYS A 95 -0.74 -1.74 21.17
N GLU A 96 0.48 -1.64 20.64
CA GLU A 96 0.85 -0.61 19.68
C GLU A 96 0.37 -0.91 18.25
N VAL A 97 0.10 -2.17 17.90
CA VAL A 97 -0.41 -2.54 16.57
C VAL A 97 -1.93 -2.40 16.42
N VAL A 98 -2.66 -2.36 17.54
CA VAL A 98 -4.13 -2.21 17.62
C VAL A 98 -4.48 -0.73 17.69
#